data_AF-A0A5E4QWY8-F1
#
_entry.id   AF-A0A5E4QWY8-F1
#
_cell.length_a   1.000
_cell.length_b   1.000
_cell.length_c   1.000
_cell.angle_alpha   90.00
_cell.angle_beta   90.00
_cell.angle_gamma   90.00
#
_symmetry.space_group_name_H-M   'P 1'
#
loop_
_entity.id
_entity.type
_entity.pdbx_description
1 polymer ?
#
loop_
_entity_poly.entity_id
_entity_poly.type
_entity_poly.pdbx_seq_one_letter_code
_entity_poly.pdbx_strand_id
1 'polypeptide(L)'
;MVYPHVLRGLYTAIEKVFWSKEIIAGKSGRHMKFPYTFAAKAAQFPYFFYLKNNAVCMYYPLGFIISFYFIRKIHLIVNSEENKRSWAETQRRIAEKEQHH
;
A
#
# COMPACT_ATOMS: atom_id res chain seq x y z
N MET A 1 25.06 -4.11 3.45
CA MET A 1 23.94 -3.92 2.49
C MET A 1 23.98 -2.47 2.02
N VAL A 2 24.13 -2.23 0.72
CA VAL A 2 24.10 -0.87 0.16
C VAL A 2 22.64 -0.48 -0.04
N TYR A 3 22.15 0.49 0.72
CA TYR A 3 20.80 1.02 0.55
C TYR A 3 20.81 2.16 -0.47
N PRO A 4 19.83 2.23 -1.38
CA PRO A 4 19.74 3.33 -2.34
C PRO A 4 19.57 4.66 -1.61
N HIS A 5 20.52 5.58 -1.86
CA HIS A 5 20.55 6.89 -1.22
C HIS A 5 19.27 7.71 -1.50
N VAL A 6 18.67 7.54 -2.67
CA VAL A 6 17.44 8.23 -3.10
C VAL A 6 16.26 7.88 -2.19
N LEU A 7 15.98 6.59 -2.01
CA LEU A 7 14.86 6.15 -1.15
C LEU A 7 15.11 6.52 0.31
N ARG A 8 16.35 6.42 0.79
CA ARG A 8 16.70 6.83 2.15
C ARG A 8 16.47 8.34 2.36
N GLY A 9 16.83 9.15 1.37
CA GLY A 9 16.57 10.59 1.35
C GLY A 9 15.07 10.89 1.40
N LEU A 10 14.28 10.21 0.56
CA LEU A 10 12.82 10.32 0.54
C LEU A 10 12.20 9.97 1.90
N TYR A 11 12.53 8.82 2.49
CA TYR A 11 12.03 8.44 3.81
C TYR A 11 12.46 9.40 4.92
N THR A 12 13.61 10.06 4.78
CA THR A 12 14.07 11.08 5.73
C THR A 12 13.29 12.38 5.58
N ALA A 13 12.96 12.79 4.36
CA ALA A 13 12.08 13.93 4.12
C ALA A 13 10.67 13.68 4.67
N ILE A 14 10.11 12.49 4.41
CA ILE A 14 8.81 12.09 4.95
C ILE A 14 8.85 12.07 6.48
N GLU A 15 9.87 11.44 7.08
CA GLU A 15 10.03 11.44 8.53
C GLU A 15 10.02 12.87 9.09
N LYS A 16 10.81 13.80 8.52
CA LYS A 16 10.83 15.22 8.95
C LYS A 16 9.44 15.86 8.92
N VAL A 17 8.63 15.59 7.89
CA VAL A 17 7.25 16.09 7.79
C VAL A 17 6.34 15.49 8.86
N PHE A 18 6.52 14.22 9.21
CA PHE A 18 5.74 13.59 10.27
C PHE A 18 6.10 14.12 11.65
N TRP A 19 7.38 14.39 11.91
CA TRP A 19 7.83 15.05 13.13
C TRP A 19 7.31 16.48 13.23
N SER A 20 7.32 17.25 12.13
CA SER A 20 6.80 18.62 12.14
C SER A 20 5.29 18.71 12.41
N LYS A 21 4.55 17.64 12.11
CA LYS A 21 3.11 17.54 12.38
C LYS A 21 2.76 16.88 13.72
N GLU A 22 3.75 16.52 14.54
CA GLU A 22 3.57 15.82 15.82
C GLU A 22 2.74 14.52 15.74
N ILE A 23 2.69 13.90 14.56
CA ILE A 23 1.92 12.66 14.32
C ILE A 23 2.59 11.47 15.00
N ILE A 24 3.93 11.48 15.01
CA ILE A 24 4.74 10.48 15.71
C ILE A 24 4.99 11.04 17.10
N ALA A 25 4.78 10.21 18.12
CA ALA A 25 5.15 10.55 19.48
C ALA A 25 6.62 10.93 19.50
N GLY A 26 6.89 12.21 19.72
CA GLY A 26 8.26 12.66 19.76
C GLY A 26 9.01 12.02 20.92
N LYS A 27 10.33 12.19 20.95
CA LYS A 27 11.13 11.91 22.15
C LYS A 27 10.83 12.94 23.27
N SER A 28 9.56 13.29 23.45
CA SER A 28 9.05 13.95 24.64
C SER A 28 9.46 13.06 25.80
N GLY A 29 10.22 13.60 26.75
CA GLY A 29 10.62 12.88 27.96
C GLY A 29 9.44 12.40 28.81
N ARG A 30 8.19 12.71 28.39
CA ARG A 30 6.97 12.23 29.03
C ARG A 30 6.56 10.88 28.45
N HIS A 31 6.75 9.85 29.27
CA HIS A 31 6.24 8.51 28.99
C HIS A 31 4.71 8.52 28.84
N MET A 32 4.22 7.75 27.88
CA MET A 32 2.79 7.54 27.69
C MET A 32 2.21 6.75 28.87
N LYS A 33 1.08 7.20 29.42
CA LYS A 33 0.45 6.62 30.62
C LYS A 33 0.01 5.15 30.44
N PHE A 34 -0.47 4.79 29.25
CA PHE A 34 -0.99 3.45 28.97
C PHE A 34 -0.28 2.80 27.76
N PRO A 35 0.99 2.35 27.92
CA PRO A 35 1.82 1.85 26.83
C PRO A 35 1.39 0.47 26.29
N TYR A 36 0.45 -0.19 26.97
CA TYR A 36 0.04 -1.56 26.64
C TYR A 36 -1.12 -1.64 25.66
N THR A 37 -1.72 -0.50 25.31
CA THR A 37 -2.79 -0.48 24.29
C THR A 37 -2.20 -0.68 22.90
N PHE A 38 -3.02 -1.17 21.97
CA PHE A 38 -2.57 -1.39 20.59
C PHE A 38 -2.14 -0.08 19.90
N ALA A 39 -2.92 0.99 20.10
CA ALA A 39 -2.60 2.32 19.57
C ALA A 39 -1.29 2.87 20.17
N ALA A 40 -1.06 2.64 21.47
CA ALA A 40 0.17 3.02 22.13
C ALA A 40 1.40 2.30 21.52
N LYS A 41 1.31 0.99 21.32
CA LYS A 41 2.38 0.20 20.70
C LYS A 41 2.66 0.67 19.28
N ALA A 42 1.63 0.98 18.50
CA ALA A 42 1.79 1.53 17.15
C ALA A 42 2.51 2.89 17.21
N ALA A 43 2.04 3.84 18.02
CA ALA A 43 2.65 5.17 18.10
C ALA A 43 4.13 5.14 18.54
N GLN A 44 4.53 4.17 19.37
CA GLN A 44 5.90 4.00 19.85
C GLN A 44 6.79 3.18 18.92
N PHE A 45 6.23 2.49 17.92
CA PHE A 45 7.01 1.65 17.04
C PHE A 45 7.86 2.49 16.08
N PRO A 46 9.16 2.21 15.94
CA PRO A 46 10.06 3.04 15.13
C PRO A 46 9.95 2.71 13.64
N TYR A 47 8.78 2.98 13.03
CA TYR A 47 8.49 2.66 11.63
C TYR A 47 9.55 3.20 10.66
N PHE A 48 9.94 4.47 10.79
CA PHE A 48 10.91 5.11 9.90
C PHE A 48 12.33 4.54 10.06
N PHE A 49 12.68 3.99 11.22
CA PHE A 49 13.94 3.29 11.40
C PHE A 49 13.98 2.02 10.55
N TYR A 50 12.92 1.22 10.56
CA TYR A 50 12.85 -0.01 9.75
C TYR A 50 12.74 0.29 8.25
N LEU A 51 11.96 1.31 7.85
CA LEU A 51 11.84 1.72 6.45
C LEU A 51 13.17 2.17 5.82
N LYS A 52 14.09 2.71 6.63
CA LYS A 52 15.41 3.18 6.16
C LYS A 52 16.49 2.12 6.21
N ASN A 53 16.41 1.19 7.17
CA ASN A 53 17.50 0.27 7.50
C ASN A 53 17.20 -1.20 7.15
N ASN A 54 16.00 -1.53 6.68
CA ASN A 54 15.66 -2.88 6.21
C ASN A 54 15.20 -2.81 4.74
N ALA A 55 15.89 -3.56 3.86
CA ALA A 55 15.58 -3.59 2.43
C ALA A 55 14.14 -4.02 2.15
N VAL A 56 13.62 -5.03 2.86
CA VAL A 56 12.25 -5.52 2.66
C VAL A 56 11.26 -4.40 2.96
N CYS A 57 11.38 -3.76 4.12
CA CYS A 57 10.52 -2.65 4.51
C CYS A 57 10.65 -1.44 3.57
N MET A 58 11.85 -1.20 3.03
CA MET A 58 12.13 -0.08 2.13
C MET A 58 11.40 -0.23 0.77
N TYR A 59 11.36 -1.43 0.21
CA TYR A 59 10.76 -1.67 -1.12
C TYR A 59 9.30 -2.11 -1.07
N TYR A 60 8.84 -2.66 0.05
CA TYR A 60 7.46 -3.12 0.21
C TYR A 60 6.38 -2.07 -0.15
N PRO A 61 6.40 -0.84 0.39
CA PRO A 61 5.40 0.16 0.04
C PRO A 61 5.49 0.59 -1.43
N LEU A 62 6.69 0.59 -2.02
CA LEU A 62 6.88 0.92 -3.43
C LEU A 62 6.22 -0.14 -4.33
N GLY A 63 6.45 -1.42 -4.02
CA GLY A 63 5.82 -2.54 -4.72
C GLY A 63 4.30 -2.52 -4.59
N PHE A 64 3.79 -2.19 -3.40
CA PHE A 64 2.35 -2.04 -3.16
C PHE A 64 1.74 -0.93 -4.02
N ILE A 65 2.35 0.26 -4.06
CA ILE A 65 1.84 1.40 -4.85
C ILE A 65 1.83 1.07 -6.35
N ILE A 66 2.93 0.48 -6.85
CA ILE A 66 3.06 0.10 -8.26
C ILE A 66 2.01 -0.96 -8.62
N SER A 67 1.91 -2.03 -7.83
CA SER A 67 0.93 -3.09 -8.04
C SER A 67 -0.50 -2.56 -8.01
N PHE A 68 -0.82 -1.73 -7.02
CA PHE A 68 -2.14 -1.11 -6.88
C PHE A 68 -2.51 -0.27 -8.12
N TYR A 69 -1.58 0.50 -8.66
CA TYR A 69 -1.81 1.28 -9.88
C TYR A 69 -2.16 0.39 -11.09
N PHE A 70 -1.38 -0.67 -11.32
CA PHE A 70 -1.64 -1.60 -12.42
C PHE A 70 -2.93 -2.37 -12.25
N ILE A 71 -3.18 -2.92 -11.07
CA ILE A 71 -4.42 -3.65 -10.76
C ILE A 71 -5.63 -2.73 -10.96
N ARG A 72 -5.56 -1.47 -10.52
CA ARG A 72 -6.65 -0.51 -10.73
C ARG A 72 -6.91 -0.27 -12.22
N LYS A 73 -5.86 -0.10 -13.03
CA LYS A 73 -6.01 0.10 -14.48
C LYS A 73 -6.66 -1.11 -15.14
N ILE A 74 -6.20 -2.32 -14.82
CA ILE A 74 -6.78 -3.58 -15.32
C ILE A 74 -8.24 -3.70 -14.89
N HIS A 75 -8.53 -3.43 -13.61
CA HIS A 75 -9.89 -3.48 -13.07
C HIS A 75 -10.84 -2.55 -13.82
N LEU A 76 -10.42 -1.34 -14.16
CA LEU A 76 -11.24 -0.39 -14.92
C LEU A 76 -11.48 -0.86 -16.36
N ILE A 77 -10.48 -1.45 -17.02
CA ILE A 77 -10.61 -1.97 -18.38
C ILE A 77 -11.56 -3.15 -18.43
N VAL A 78 -11.40 -4.11 -17.51
CA VAL A 78 -12.25 -5.31 -17.41
C VAL A 78 -13.70 -4.93 -17.11
N ASN A 79 -13.93 -3.89 -16.31
CA ASN A 79 -15.28 -3.42 -15.95
C ASN A 79 -15.83 -2.34 -16.90
N SER A 80 -15.20 -2.11 -18.06
CA SER A 80 -15.77 -1.23 -19.08
C SER A 80 -17.10 -1.78 -19.62
N GLU A 81 -18.02 -0.88 -19.96
CA GLU A 81 -19.35 -1.27 -20.46
C GLU A 81 -19.27 -2.09 -21.77
N GLU A 82 -18.27 -1.81 -22.59
CA GLU A 82 -17.98 -2.58 -23.81
C GLU A 82 -17.59 -4.03 -23.48
N ASN A 83 -16.66 -4.22 -22.54
CA ASN A 83 -16.22 -5.56 -22.14
C ASN A 83 -17.35 -6.36 -21.47
N LYS A 84 -18.20 -5.70 -20.67
CA LYS A 84 -19.40 -6.32 -20.08
C LYS A 84 -20.39 -6.80 -21.15
N ARG A 85 -20.64 -5.99 -22.19
CA ARG A 85 -21.53 -6.36 -23.31
C ARG A 85 -20.96 -7.53 -24.09
N SER A 86 -19.69 -7.48 -24.46
CA SER A 86 -19.01 -8.58 -25.17
C SER A 86 -19.02 -9.88 -24.35
N TRP A 87 -18.79 -9.78 -23.04
CA TRP A 87 -18.90 -10.92 -22.14
C TRP A 87 -20.32 -11.48 -22.11
N ALA A 88 -21.34 -10.63 -21.99
CA ALA A 88 -22.75 -11.06 -21.98
C ALA A 88 -23.15 -11.75 -23.29
N GLU A 89 -22.71 -11.25 -24.44
CA GLU A 89 -22.91 -11.90 -25.74
C GLU A 89 -22.20 -13.26 -25.81
N THR A 90 -20.98 -13.35 -25.31
CA THR A 90 -20.21 -14.60 -25.27
C THR A 90 -20.92 -15.64 -24.41
N GLN A 91 -21.46 -15.25 -23.25
CA GLN A 91 -22.23 -16.13 -22.39
C GLN A 91 -23.54 -16.59 -23.05
N ARG A 92 -24.25 -15.72 -23.76
CA ARG A 92 -25.44 -16.11 -24.54
C ARG A 92 -25.11 -17.19 -25.57
N ARG A 93 -24.03 -16.99 -26.34
CA ARG A 93 -23.57 -17.98 -27.34
C ARG A 93 -23.17 -19.32 -26.71
N ILE A 94 -22.57 -19.29 -25.52
CA ILE A 94 -22.21 -20.51 -24.78
C ILE A 94 -23.48 -21.24 -24.34
N ALA A 95 -24.43 -20.54 -23.74
CA ALA A 95 -25.70 -21.11 -23.31
C ALA A 95 -26.52 -21.70 -24.47
N GLU A 96 -26.56 -21.01 -25.63
CA GLU A 96 -27.20 -21.51 -26.85
C GLU A 96 -26.54 -22.82 -27.32
N LYS A 97 -25.20 -22.88 -27.36
CA LYS A 97 -24.48 -24.11 -27.73
C LYS A 97 -24.74 -25.26 -26.76
N GLU A 98 -24.74 -24.99 -25.45
CA GLU A 98 -25.02 -26.00 -24.43
C GLU A 98 -26.46 -26.53 -24.49
N GLN A 99 -27.43 -25.74 -24.94
CA GLN A 99 -28.81 -26.21 -25.17
C GLN A 99 -28.98 -27.03 -26.46
N HIS A 100 -28.05 -26.90 -27.41
CA HIS A 100 -28.06 -27.63 -28.67
C HIS A 100 -27.27 -28.95 -28.62
N HIS A 101 -26.63 -29.28 -27.49
CA HIS A 101 -25.98 -30.56 -27.20
C HIS A 101 -26.86 -31.44 -26.31
#